data_AF-A0AAD5CJG0-F1
#
_entry.id   AF-A0AAD5CJG0-F1
#
_cell.length_a   1.000
_cell.length_b   1.000
_cell.length_c   1.000
_cell.angle_alpha   90.00
_cell.angle_beta   90.00
_cell.angle_gamma   90.00
#
_symmetry.space_group_name_H-M   'P 1'
#
loop_
_entity.id
_entity.type
_entity.pdbx_description
1 polymer ?
#
loop_
_entity_poly.entity_id
_entity_poly.type
_entity_poly.pdbx_seq_one_letter_code
_entity_poly.pdbx_strand_id
1 'polypeptide(L)'
;FRAYYYVGIGLVEDPGPGFDGDKHKRKAQATANGSVNGGSMYSRAGRKQKFNVNGKVALDRNNYTGKDKEAGKSSKNKYRRLLDEIDVDEKWFPLLDYLGTFGLKDSHFIQMYSRHMPSLQINVTAAKERLDYLMSVGVKSKDIKKILMRQPQILQYTVESNLKSHVAFLVSLGIQDSRIGQIITATPSIFSYSVENSLKPTVRYLIEEVGIRESDLSKVVQLSPQILVQRIDNSWNARYRFLSKELGAPRDSIVKMVTKHPQLLHYSIEDGLLPRINFLRSIGMHNSDILKVSTSLTQVFSLSLEGNLKPKYLYLVNELQNEVKSLTKYPTYLSLSLDQRIRPRHKFLVALKKAPEGPFPLSSFVPNDESFCQQWAGTSVDKYLAFRQSFSAGSDLGSNQDCLETDAFLSIQMIQAGYKVIS
;
A
#
# COMPACT_ATOMS: atom_id res chain seq x y z
N PHE A 1 27.97 -4.91 23.87
CA PHE A 1 27.78 -5.73 22.66
C PHE A 1 27.45 -4.83 21.48
N ARG A 2 28.44 -4.62 20.59
CA ARG A 2 28.32 -3.89 19.31
C ARG A 2 28.04 -4.92 18.21
N ALA A 3 27.09 -4.65 17.32
CA ALA A 3 26.92 -5.38 16.08
C ALA A 3 27.48 -4.53 14.93
N TYR A 4 28.32 -5.15 14.12
CA TYR A 4 29.06 -4.59 13.00
C TYR A 4 28.17 -4.49 11.75
N TYR A 5 28.36 -3.42 10.96
CA TYR A 5 28.09 -3.45 9.53
C TYR A 5 29.39 -3.09 8.81
N TYR A 6 29.89 -4.04 8.02
CA TYR A 6 30.96 -3.80 7.05
C TYR A 6 30.36 -3.12 5.82
N VAL A 7 30.81 -1.89 5.53
CA VAL A 7 30.78 -1.31 4.19
C VAL A 7 32.22 -0.92 3.90
N GLY A 8 32.83 -1.62 2.94
CA GLY A 8 34.17 -1.31 2.48
C GLY A 8 34.17 -0.08 1.57
N ILE A 9 35.02 0.89 1.96
CA ILE A 9 35.88 1.78 1.15
C ILE A 9 35.23 2.61 0.01
N GLY A 10 35.35 3.94 -0.04
CA GLY A 10 36.41 4.80 0.47
C GLY A 10 35.97 6.24 0.78
N LEU A 11 36.88 6.92 1.47
CA LEU A 11 36.78 8.24 2.07
C LEU A 11 36.76 9.36 1.03
N VAL A 12 35.81 10.29 1.15
CA VAL A 12 36.02 11.71 0.86
C VAL A 12 35.32 12.50 1.97
N GLU A 13 36.10 13.24 2.75
CA GLU A 13 35.63 14.27 3.68
C GLU A 13 35.22 15.51 2.89
N ASP A 14 34.10 16.15 3.25
CA ASP A 14 33.89 17.59 3.00
C ASP A 14 32.75 18.13 3.89
N PRO A 15 32.69 19.44 4.17
CA PRO A 15 32.54 19.97 5.52
C PRO A 15 31.12 20.54 5.71
N GLY A 16 30.69 20.64 6.98
CA GLY A 16 29.40 21.23 7.31
C GLY A 16 29.30 22.70 6.86
N PRO A 17 28.11 23.20 6.48
CA PRO A 17 27.93 24.60 6.19
C PRO A 17 27.91 25.39 7.50
N GLY A 18 28.88 26.30 7.62
CA GLY A 18 28.98 27.29 8.68
C GLY A 18 27.86 28.33 8.63
N PHE A 19 27.55 28.82 9.83
CA PHE A 19 26.74 29.99 10.09
C PHE A 19 27.58 31.27 9.89
N ASP A 20 27.09 32.18 9.04
CA ASP A 20 27.20 33.64 9.14
C ASP A 20 26.18 34.17 8.11
N GLY A 21 25.24 35.06 8.39
CA GLY A 21 25.28 36.19 9.30
C GLY A 21 25.26 37.45 8.45
N ASP A 22 24.07 37.90 8.00
CA ASP A 22 23.97 39.30 7.58
C ASP A 22 22.60 39.95 7.84
N LYS A 23 22.71 41.19 8.31
CA LYS A 23 21.68 42.05 8.86
C LYS A 23 21.14 42.94 7.74
N HIS A 24 19.82 43.05 7.62
CA HIS A 24 19.25 44.33 7.20
C HIS A 24 17.95 44.67 7.92
N LYS A 25 18.08 45.70 8.76
CA LYS A 25 17.02 46.54 9.33
C LYS A 25 16.16 47.14 8.22
N ARG A 26 14.83 47.08 8.34
CA ARG A 26 13.96 48.24 8.07
C ARG A 26 12.78 48.29 9.07
N LYS A 27 12.71 49.43 9.75
CA LYS A 27 11.62 49.93 10.59
C LYS A 27 10.49 50.46 9.71
N ALA A 28 9.26 50.36 10.21
CA ALA A 28 8.11 51.30 10.10
C ALA A 28 6.82 50.47 10.29
N GLN A 29 5.75 50.90 10.91
CA GLN A 29 5.41 52.03 11.76
C GLN A 29 4.06 51.64 12.38
N ALA A 30 3.87 51.90 13.67
CA ALA A 30 2.58 51.82 14.32
C ALA A 30 1.79 53.11 14.04
N THR A 31 0.50 53.00 13.74
CA THR A 31 -0.47 54.09 13.92
C THR A 31 -1.68 53.59 14.69
N ALA A 32 -1.74 54.13 15.89
CA ALA A 32 -2.80 54.28 16.87
C ALA A 32 -4.26 54.47 16.38
N ASN A 33 -5.15 53.86 17.17
CA ASN A 33 -6.32 54.42 17.88
C ASN A 33 -7.53 55.03 17.15
N GLY A 34 -8.71 54.57 17.62
CA GLY A 34 -9.98 55.29 17.66
C GLY A 34 -11.14 54.32 17.94
N SER A 35 -11.54 54.09 19.20
CA SER A 35 -12.61 54.80 19.95
C SER A 35 -13.97 54.05 19.86
N VAL A 36 -14.39 53.31 20.91
CA VAL A 36 -15.40 53.68 21.94
C VAL A 36 -16.86 53.54 21.46
N ASN A 37 -17.62 52.57 22.01
CA ASN A 37 -18.74 52.78 22.96
C ASN A 37 -19.71 51.58 23.12
N GLY A 38 -20.19 51.40 24.36
CA GLY A 38 -21.49 50.80 24.74
C GLY A 38 -21.51 49.27 24.87
N GLY A 39 -21.69 48.63 26.03
CA GLY A 39 -22.39 49.01 27.24
C GLY A 39 -23.83 48.48 27.24
N SER A 40 -24.07 47.26 27.74
CA SER A 40 -25.33 46.89 28.42
C SER A 40 -25.18 45.54 29.14
N MET A 41 -25.12 45.62 30.48
CA MET A 41 -25.39 44.51 31.39
C MET A 41 -26.91 44.44 31.63
N TYR A 42 -27.47 43.24 31.59
CA TYR A 42 -28.62 42.89 32.42
C TYR A 42 -28.17 41.96 33.55
N SER A 43 -28.60 42.33 34.76
CA SER A 43 -28.29 41.73 36.05
C SER A 43 -29.55 41.07 36.63
N ARG A 44 -29.36 39.92 37.30
CA ARG A 44 -30.14 39.31 38.42
C ARG A 44 -29.93 37.79 38.35
N ALA A 45 -29.75 37.00 39.39
CA ALA A 45 -29.73 37.15 40.86
C ALA A 45 -28.86 35.96 41.35
N GLY A 46 -28.04 36.01 42.40
CA GLY A 46 -28.39 36.38 43.76
C GLY A 46 -28.72 35.14 44.61
N ARG A 47 -27.70 34.43 45.11
CA ARG A 47 -27.78 33.73 46.41
C ARG A 47 -26.40 33.63 47.07
N LYS A 48 -26.26 34.38 48.16
CA LYS A 48 -25.14 34.38 49.09
C LYS A 48 -25.20 33.14 49.98
N GLN A 49 -24.07 32.51 50.27
CA GLN A 49 -23.81 31.99 51.62
C GLN A 49 -22.30 31.85 51.91
N LYS A 50 -21.84 32.80 52.73
CA LYS A 50 -20.84 32.75 53.81
C LYS A 50 -19.57 31.88 53.63
N PHE A 51 -18.44 32.59 53.48
CA PHE A 51 -17.15 32.17 54.00
C PHE A 51 -17.13 32.27 55.53
N ASN A 52 -16.54 31.29 56.20
CA ASN A 52 -15.95 31.47 57.53
C ASN A 52 -14.57 30.80 57.57
N VAL A 53 -13.63 31.51 58.19
CA VAL A 53 -12.18 31.26 58.23
C VAL A 53 -11.82 30.69 59.60
N ASN A 54 -10.89 29.72 59.60
CA ASN A 54 -10.09 29.19 60.71
C ASN A 54 -10.77 28.35 61.82
N GLY A 55 -10.37 27.08 61.86
CA GLY A 55 -10.42 26.21 63.03
C GLY A 55 -9.69 24.90 62.74
N LYS A 56 -8.45 24.75 63.23
CA LYS A 56 -7.65 23.52 63.18
C LYS A 56 -8.45 22.35 63.77
N VAL A 57 -8.54 21.22 63.06
CA VAL A 57 -8.81 19.92 63.68
C VAL A 57 -7.87 18.86 63.07
N ALA A 58 -7.34 18.05 63.98
CA ALA A 58 -6.33 17.04 63.80
C ALA A 58 -6.75 15.90 62.87
N LEU A 59 -5.72 15.18 62.42
CA LEU A 59 -5.75 13.90 61.70
C LEU A 59 -6.86 12.96 62.19
N ASP A 60 -7.68 12.50 61.23
CA ASP A 60 -8.24 11.16 61.31
C ASP A 60 -7.93 10.41 60.02
N ARG A 61 -7.05 9.41 60.16
CA ARG A 61 -6.71 8.44 59.13
C ARG A 61 -7.79 7.36 59.12
N ASN A 62 -8.09 6.88 57.92
CA ASN A 62 -8.81 5.64 57.59
C ASN A 62 -10.31 5.78 57.32
N ASN A 63 -10.65 5.95 56.05
CA ASN A 63 -11.64 5.08 55.37
C ASN A 63 -11.66 5.34 53.86
N TYR A 64 -10.62 4.91 53.16
CA TYR A 64 -10.61 4.78 51.69
C TYR A 64 -9.69 3.62 51.28
N THR A 65 -10.00 2.38 51.69
CA THR A 65 -9.29 1.21 51.17
C THR A 65 -10.21 -0.01 51.12
N GLY A 66 -10.87 -0.22 49.98
CA GLY A 66 -11.64 -1.44 49.72
C GLY A 66 -11.72 -1.73 48.23
N LYS A 67 -12.32 -0.83 47.46
CA LYS A 67 -12.54 -1.02 46.01
C LYS A 67 -11.29 -0.85 45.15
N ASP A 68 -10.38 0.07 45.50
CA ASP A 68 -9.18 0.34 44.68
C ASP A 68 -8.12 -0.76 44.77
N LYS A 69 -8.07 -1.51 45.89
CA LYS A 69 -7.10 -2.61 46.08
C LYS A 69 -7.49 -3.90 45.35
N GLU A 70 -8.78 -4.17 45.17
CA GLU A 70 -9.27 -5.34 44.41
C GLU A 70 -9.20 -5.11 42.89
N ALA A 71 -9.57 -3.91 42.42
CA ALA A 71 -9.42 -3.54 41.01
C ALA A 71 -7.94 -3.55 40.57
N GLY A 72 -7.03 -3.04 41.39
CA GLY A 72 -5.58 -3.08 41.13
C GLY A 72 -4.99 -4.50 41.09
N LYS A 73 -5.46 -5.42 41.95
CA LYS A 73 -5.05 -6.84 41.91
C LYS A 73 -5.56 -7.56 40.65
N SER A 74 -6.80 -7.31 40.25
CA SER A 74 -7.40 -7.92 39.06
C SER A 74 -6.72 -7.46 37.77
N SER A 75 -6.39 -6.18 37.64
CA SER A 75 -5.73 -5.62 36.46
C SER A 75 -4.26 -6.06 36.33
N LYS A 76 -3.53 -6.20 37.45
CA LYS A 76 -2.18 -6.80 37.45
C LYS A 76 -2.17 -8.25 36.96
N ASN A 77 -3.18 -9.03 37.35
CA ASN A 77 -3.31 -10.41 36.85
C ASN A 77 -3.58 -10.45 35.34
N LYS A 78 -4.34 -9.49 34.80
CA LYS A 78 -4.65 -9.41 33.36
C LYS A 78 -3.41 -9.17 32.50
N TYR A 79 -2.51 -8.28 32.93
CA TYR A 79 -1.30 -7.90 32.18
C TYR A 79 -0.02 -8.55 32.72
N ARG A 80 -0.12 -9.63 33.49
CA ARG A 80 1.05 -10.26 34.14
C ARG A 80 2.17 -10.60 33.15
N ARG A 81 1.81 -11.23 32.02
CA ARG A 81 2.77 -11.57 30.95
C ARG A 81 3.43 -10.33 30.34
N LEU A 82 2.67 -9.25 30.20
CA LEU A 82 3.18 -7.99 29.67
C LEU A 82 4.18 -7.34 30.64
N LEU A 83 3.85 -7.34 31.94
CA LEU A 83 4.69 -6.78 33.01
C LEU A 83 5.99 -7.58 33.21
N ASP A 84 5.99 -8.88 32.88
CA ASP A 84 7.19 -9.71 32.93
C ASP A 84 8.17 -9.38 31.78
N GLU A 85 7.69 -8.81 30.66
CA GLU A 85 8.48 -8.54 29.45
C GLU A 85 8.88 -7.07 29.26
N ILE A 86 8.03 -6.12 29.67
CA ILE A 86 8.25 -4.69 29.46
C ILE A 86 7.85 -3.84 30.67
N ASP A 87 8.54 -2.72 30.85
CA ASP A 87 8.24 -1.75 31.92
C ASP A 87 6.99 -0.93 31.56
N VAL A 88 5.84 -1.40 32.04
CA VAL A 88 4.52 -0.78 31.83
C VAL A 88 3.96 -0.28 33.15
N ASP A 89 3.72 1.02 33.20
CA ASP A 89 3.05 1.66 34.34
C ASP A 89 1.56 1.31 34.34
N GLU A 90 1.01 0.97 35.51
CA GLU A 90 -0.40 0.65 35.72
C GLU A 90 -1.34 1.76 35.22
N LYS A 91 -0.88 3.02 35.19
CA LYS A 91 -1.63 4.15 34.64
C LYS A 91 -1.96 4.01 33.15
N TRP A 92 -1.25 3.14 32.42
CA TRP A 92 -1.49 2.87 31.00
C TRP A 92 -2.51 1.75 30.78
N PHE A 93 -2.92 0.99 31.80
CA PHE A 93 -3.90 -0.10 31.65
C PHE A 93 -5.23 0.33 31.03
N PRO A 94 -5.82 1.50 31.33
CA PRO A 94 -7.02 1.96 30.64
C PRO A 94 -6.82 2.14 29.12
N LEU A 95 -5.63 2.55 28.69
CA LEU A 95 -5.28 2.61 27.28
C LEU A 95 -5.21 1.21 26.69
N LEU A 96 -4.50 0.28 27.34
CA LEU A 96 -4.36 -1.10 26.86
C LEU A 96 -5.72 -1.80 26.76
N ASP A 97 -6.60 -1.60 27.74
CA ASP A 97 -7.97 -2.12 27.73
C ASP A 97 -8.75 -1.60 26.52
N TYR A 98 -8.68 -0.29 26.27
CA TYR A 98 -9.32 0.34 25.12
C TYR A 98 -8.75 -0.18 23.80
N LEU A 99 -7.43 -0.24 23.65
CA LEU A 99 -6.79 -0.79 22.44
C LEU A 99 -7.12 -2.28 22.25
N GLY A 100 -7.30 -3.02 23.34
CA GLY A 100 -7.75 -4.41 23.34
C GLY A 100 -9.12 -4.61 22.69
N THR A 101 -10.01 -3.59 22.71
CA THR A 101 -11.31 -3.65 22.02
C THR A 101 -11.18 -3.76 20.50
N PHE A 102 -10.04 -3.36 19.93
CA PHE A 102 -9.71 -3.54 18.51
C PHE A 102 -8.97 -4.86 18.22
N GLY A 103 -8.89 -5.77 19.19
CA GLY A 103 -8.26 -7.08 19.05
C GLY A 103 -6.73 -7.09 19.22
N LEU A 104 -6.17 -6.06 19.84
CA LEU A 104 -4.78 -6.10 20.34
C LEU A 104 -4.69 -7.02 21.56
N LYS A 105 -3.53 -7.65 21.72
CA LYS A 105 -3.18 -8.59 22.79
C LYS A 105 -1.78 -8.26 23.28
N ASP A 106 -1.35 -8.83 24.40
CA ASP A 106 -0.03 -8.59 25.03
C ASP A 106 1.14 -8.58 24.04
N SER A 107 1.23 -9.58 23.16
CA SER A 107 2.28 -9.65 22.12
C SER A 107 2.32 -8.44 21.18
N HIS A 108 1.16 -7.86 20.87
CA HIS A 108 1.06 -6.65 20.07
C HIS A 108 1.54 -5.42 20.85
N PHE A 109 1.24 -5.35 22.15
CA PHE A 109 1.73 -4.25 23.00
C PHE A 109 3.24 -4.31 23.18
N ILE A 110 3.83 -5.48 23.35
CA ILE A 110 5.29 -5.70 23.38
C ILE A 110 5.92 -5.22 22.06
N GLN A 111 5.32 -5.58 20.92
CA GLN A 111 5.78 -5.12 19.61
C GLN A 111 5.63 -3.61 19.42
N MET A 112 4.52 -3.01 19.89
CA MET A 112 4.34 -1.55 19.85
C MET A 112 5.35 -0.83 20.75
N TYR A 113 5.60 -1.36 21.95
CA TYR A 113 6.55 -0.81 22.91
C TYR A 113 7.97 -0.81 22.35
N SER A 114 8.43 -1.94 21.82
CA SER A 114 9.76 -2.07 21.22
C SER A 114 9.96 -1.17 19.99
N ARG A 115 8.92 -0.96 19.17
CA ARG A 115 8.99 -0.08 18.01
C ARG A 115 8.86 1.40 18.36
N HIS A 116 7.97 1.73 19.29
CA HIS A 116 7.67 3.11 19.64
C HIS A 116 6.94 3.23 20.99
N MET A 117 7.70 3.04 22.06
CA MET A 117 7.25 3.12 23.45
C MET A 117 6.31 4.29 23.79
N PRO A 118 6.54 5.54 23.34
CA PRO A 118 5.68 6.66 23.75
C PRO A 118 4.24 6.57 23.18
N SER A 119 3.98 5.70 22.19
CA SER A 119 2.60 5.43 21.73
C SER A 119 1.71 4.78 22.78
N LEU A 120 2.30 4.10 23.76
CA LEU A 120 1.59 3.48 24.88
C LEU A 120 1.53 4.39 26.13
N GLN A 121 2.21 5.54 26.11
CA GLN A 121 2.29 6.45 27.25
C GLN A 121 1.28 7.59 27.20
N ILE A 122 0.45 7.64 26.14
CA ILE A 122 -0.62 8.63 26.02
C ILE A 122 -1.80 8.27 26.93
N ASN A 123 -2.59 9.27 27.31
CA ASN A 123 -3.82 8.98 28.04
C ASN A 123 -4.89 8.38 27.11
N VAL A 124 -5.80 7.58 27.69
CA VAL A 124 -6.86 6.88 26.96
C VAL A 124 -7.83 7.83 26.26
N THR A 125 -8.07 9.02 26.80
CA THR A 125 -8.97 10.03 26.21
C THR A 125 -8.41 10.57 24.89
N ALA A 126 -7.12 10.91 24.86
CA ALA A 126 -6.44 11.35 23.64
C ALA A 126 -6.36 10.22 22.60
N ALA A 127 -6.14 8.97 23.05
CA ALA A 127 -6.20 7.82 22.15
C ALA A 127 -7.59 7.66 21.51
N LYS A 128 -8.66 7.78 22.30
CA LYS A 128 -10.04 7.75 21.81
C LYS A 128 -10.29 8.84 20.79
N GLU A 129 -10.00 10.09 21.12
CA GLU A 129 -10.16 11.24 20.22
C GLU A 129 -9.49 11.01 18.85
N ARG A 130 -8.24 10.54 18.86
CA ARG A 130 -7.46 10.27 17.64
C ARG A 130 -8.07 9.13 16.81
N LEU A 131 -8.42 8.02 17.45
CA LEU A 131 -8.97 6.85 16.74
C LEU A 131 -10.41 7.10 16.25
N ASP A 132 -11.22 7.83 17.02
CA ASP A 132 -12.57 8.25 16.64
C ASP A 132 -12.52 9.17 15.41
N TYR A 133 -11.58 10.11 15.38
CA TYR A 133 -11.35 10.93 14.19
C TYR A 133 -10.99 10.07 12.97
N LEU A 134 -10.03 9.14 13.09
CA LEU A 134 -9.67 8.25 11.98
C LEU A 134 -10.89 7.46 11.47
N MET A 135 -11.73 6.96 12.38
CA MET A 135 -12.97 6.26 12.02
C MET A 135 -13.99 7.18 11.34
N SER A 136 -14.12 8.43 11.78
CA SER A 136 -15.00 9.43 11.17
C SER A 136 -14.64 9.78 9.73
N VAL A 137 -13.35 9.67 9.35
CA VAL A 137 -12.87 9.88 7.97
C VAL A 137 -12.82 8.58 7.16
N GLY A 138 -13.47 7.52 7.64
CA GLY A 138 -13.73 6.29 6.90
C GLY A 138 -12.74 5.14 7.17
N VAL A 139 -11.83 5.24 8.14
CA VAL A 139 -11.03 4.08 8.59
C VAL A 139 -11.96 3.09 9.29
N LYS A 140 -11.93 1.81 8.88
CA LYS A 140 -12.80 0.80 9.48
C LYS A 140 -12.24 0.38 10.84
N SER A 141 -13.11 0.19 11.84
CA SER A 141 -12.70 -0.29 13.18
C SER A 141 -11.84 -1.56 13.13
N LYS A 142 -12.18 -2.52 12.26
CA LYS A 142 -11.39 -3.76 12.05
C LYS A 142 -9.96 -3.53 11.57
N ASP A 143 -9.68 -2.39 10.93
CA ASP A 143 -8.38 -2.05 10.36
C ASP A 143 -7.49 -1.26 11.37
N ILE A 144 -8.05 -0.78 12.48
CA ILE A 144 -7.32 -0.02 13.51
C ILE A 144 -6.12 -0.80 14.06
N LYS A 145 -6.32 -2.08 14.40
CA LYS A 145 -5.22 -2.95 14.83
C LYS A 145 -4.08 -2.96 13.81
N LYS A 146 -4.39 -3.17 12.53
CA LYS A 146 -3.39 -3.20 11.46
C LYS A 146 -2.64 -1.88 11.34
N ILE A 147 -3.35 -0.75 11.48
CA ILE A 147 -2.76 0.59 11.46
C ILE A 147 -1.78 0.76 12.64
N LEU A 148 -2.22 0.48 13.86
CA LEU A 148 -1.40 0.60 15.07
C LEU A 148 -0.18 -0.31 15.02
N MET A 149 -0.33 -1.53 14.52
CA MET A 149 0.79 -2.45 14.36
C MET A 149 1.80 -1.98 13.33
N ARG A 150 1.38 -1.26 12.29
CA ARG A 150 2.28 -0.72 11.26
C ARG A 150 2.92 0.60 11.69
N GLN A 151 2.15 1.47 12.34
CA GLN A 151 2.52 2.82 12.70
C GLN A 151 2.00 3.22 14.10
N PRO A 152 2.62 2.73 15.20
CA PRO A 152 2.15 3.04 16.55
C PRO A 152 2.17 4.55 16.86
N GLN A 153 3.13 5.28 16.29
CA GLN A 153 3.29 6.73 16.47
C GLN A 153 2.11 7.57 15.96
N ILE A 154 1.18 6.99 15.18
CA ILE A 154 -0.06 7.67 14.79
C ILE A 154 -0.85 8.15 16.02
N LEU A 155 -0.71 7.42 17.14
CA LEU A 155 -1.29 7.78 18.41
C LEU A 155 -0.66 9.01 19.06
N GLN A 156 0.44 9.56 18.57
CA GLN A 156 1.03 10.79 19.13
C GLN A 156 0.65 12.05 18.36
N TYR A 157 0.14 11.90 17.14
CA TYR A 157 -0.32 13.03 16.36
C TYR A 157 -1.64 13.57 16.90
N THR A 158 -1.71 14.89 17.07
CA THR A 158 -2.92 15.60 17.47
C THR A 158 -3.92 15.64 16.32
N VAL A 159 -5.21 15.64 16.65
CA VAL A 159 -6.27 15.72 15.63
C VAL A 159 -6.19 17.04 14.87
N GLU A 160 -6.17 18.16 15.59
CA GLU A 160 -6.26 19.50 14.97
C GLU A 160 -5.03 19.87 14.12
N SER A 161 -3.82 19.76 14.68
CA SER A 161 -2.63 20.25 13.99
C SER A 161 -1.98 19.24 13.04
N ASN A 162 -2.29 17.94 13.15
CA ASN A 162 -1.71 16.91 12.28
C ASN A 162 -2.75 16.11 11.51
N LEU A 163 -3.65 15.35 12.17
CA LEU A 163 -4.49 14.41 11.44
C LEU A 163 -5.42 15.12 10.43
N LYS A 164 -6.05 16.22 10.84
CA LYS A 164 -6.91 17.04 9.96
C LYS A 164 -6.16 17.66 8.79
N SER A 165 -4.95 18.19 9.01
CA SER A 165 -4.18 18.83 7.95
C SER A 165 -3.76 17.83 6.85
N HIS A 166 -3.46 16.58 7.21
CA HIS A 166 -3.15 15.53 6.24
C HIS A 166 -4.39 15.04 5.48
N VAL A 167 -5.54 14.94 6.15
CA VAL A 167 -6.80 14.61 5.48
C VAL A 167 -7.18 15.73 4.51
N ALA A 168 -7.09 17.00 4.92
CA ALA A 168 -7.32 18.15 4.05
C ALA A 168 -6.36 18.16 2.85
N PHE A 169 -5.08 17.82 3.07
CA PHE A 169 -4.12 17.66 1.98
C PHE A 169 -4.55 16.58 0.99
N LEU A 170 -4.94 15.38 1.44
CA LEU A 170 -5.43 14.33 0.55
C LEU A 170 -6.66 14.77 -0.25
N VAL A 171 -7.61 15.45 0.39
CA VAL A 171 -8.79 16.03 -0.29
C VAL A 171 -8.37 17.05 -1.34
N SER A 172 -7.37 17.89 -1.06
CA SER A 172 -6.86 18.87 -2.03
C SER A 172 -6.23 18.24 -3.28
N LEU A 173 -5.85 16.97 -3.23
CA LEU A 173 -5.40 16.21 -4.41
C LEU A 173 -6.57 15.67 -5.27
N GLY A 174 -7.81 16.02 -4.95
CA GLY A 174 -9.01 15.54 -5.64
C GLY A 174 -9.45 14.12 -5.22
N ILE A 175 -8.99 13.65 -4.06
CA ILE A 175 -9.38 12.34 -3.52
C ILE A 175 -10.72 12.47 -2.81
N GLN A 176 -11.67 11.61 -3.18
CA GLN A 176 -12.99 11.59 -2.56
C GLN A 176 -12.93 11.11 -1.11
N ASP A 177 -13.75 11.69 -0.24
CA ASP A 177 -13.84 11.33 1.19
C ASP A 177 -14.04 9.83 1.41
N SER A 178 -14.82 9.17 0.55
CA SER A 178 -15.07 7.72 0.58
C SER A 178 -13.80 6.85 0.42
N ARG A 179 -12.70 7.44 -0.06
CA ARG A 179 -11.41 6.77 -0.32
C ARG A 179 -10.34 7.11 0.71
N ILE A 180 -10.52 8.18 1.50
CA ILE A 180 -9.54 8.65 2.49
C ILE A 180 -9.19 7.55 3.50
N GLY A 181 -10.19 6.92 4.11
CA GLY A 181 -9.96 5.82 5.06
C GLY A 181 -9.18 4.63 4.48
N GLN A 182 -9.37 4.33 3.19
CA GLN A 182 -8.63 3.26 2.50
C GLN A 182 -7.15 3.64 2.34
N ILE A 183 -6.88 4.88 1.96
CA ILE A 183 -5.52 5.43 1.84
C ILE A 183 -4.80 5.43 3.19
N ILE A 184 -5.44 5.92 4.24
CA ILE A 184 -4.87 5.93 5.60
C ILE A 184 -4.54 4.51 6.07
N THR A 185 -5.45 3.56 5.81
CA THR A 185 -5.24 2.15 6.17
C THR A 185 -4.06 1.54 5.42
N ALA A 186 -3.90 1.89 4.14
CA ALA A 186 -2.82 1.41 3.29
C ALA A 186 -1.46 2.03 3.63
N THR A 187 -1.42 3.31 3.99
CA THR A 187 -0.20 4.08 4.26
C THR A 187 -0.37 4.97 5.50
N PRO A 188 -0.43 4.38 6.71
CA PRO A 188 -0.58 5.17 7.94
C PRO A 188 0.66 6.02 8.26
N SER A 189 1.81 5.70 7.66
CA SER A 189 3.04 6.49 7.77
C SER A 189 2.91 7.89 7.19
N ILE A 190 1.89 8.19 6.36
CA ILE A 190 1.69 9.51 5.76
C ILE A 190 1.67 10.66 6.79
N PHE A 191 1.11 10.42 7.98
CA PHE A 191 1.03 11.41 9.07
C PHE A 191 2.40 11.77 9.69
N SER A 192 3.44 11.02 9.32
CA SER A 192 4.81 11.21 9.82
C SER A 192 5.62 12.17 8.96
N TYR A 193 5.07 12.58 7.81
CA TYR A 193 5.74 13.45 6.85
C TYR A 193 5.12 14.84 6.91
N SER A 194 5.94 15.88 6.78
CA SER A 194 5.39 17.25 6.71
C SER A 194 4.58 17.43 5.44
N VAL A 195 3.34 17.95 5.57
CA VAL A 195 2.51 18.31 4.41
C VAL A 195 3.26 19.31 3.52
N GLU A 196 3.83 20.37 4.12
CA GLU A 196 4.48 21.45 3.37
C GLU A 196 5.88 21.09 2.87
N ASN A 197 6.69 20.42 3.70
CA ASN A 197 8.10 20.21 3.42
C ASN A 197 8.40 18.82 2.83
N SER A 198 7.41 17.94 2.73
CA SER A 198 7.60 16.59 2.19
C SER A 198 6.52 16.22 1.18
N LEU A 199 5.25 16.17 1.59
CA LEU A 199 4.18 15.63 0.75
C LEU A 199 3.89 16.52 -0.48
N LYS A 200 3.79 17.84 -0.30
CA LYS A 200 3.62 18.78 -1.42
C LYS A 200 4.81 18.77 -2.40
N PRO A 201 6.08 18.82 -1.94
CA PRO A 201 7.24 18.63 -2.83
C PRO A 201 7.20 17.31 -3.61
N THR A 202 6.80 16.20 -2.98
CA THR A 202 6.64 14.91 -3.67
C THR A 202 5.55 14.99 -4.75
N VAL A 203 4.41 15.61 -4.46
CA VAL A 203 3.35 15.84 -5.46
C VAL A 203 3.86 16.69 -6.62
N ARG A 204 4.57 17.78 -6.34
CA ARG A 204 5.16 18.64 -7.36
C ARG A 204 6.13 17.86 -8.25
N TYR A 205 7.00 17.04 -7.66
CA TYR A 205 7.91 16.17 -8.40
C TYR A 205 7.16 15.19 -9.32
N LEU A 206 6.06 14.58 -8.84
CA LEU A 206 5.23 13.69 -9.68
C LEU A 206 4.64 14.42 -10.88
N ILE A 207 4.26 15.68 -10.74
CA ILE A 207 3.67 16.46 -11.82
C ILE A 207 4.74 16.97 -12.79
N GLU A 208 5.74 17.67 -12.27
CA GLU A 208 6.72 18.40 -13.07
C GLU A 208 7.82 17.48 -13.62
N GLU A 209 8.42 16.65 -12.76
CA GLU A 209 9.61 15.85 -13.09
C GLU A 209 9.28 14.46 -13.61
N VAL A 210 8.20 13.84 -13.14
CA VAL A 210 7.71 12.58 -13.71
C VAL A 210 6.84 12.84 -14.93
N GLY A 211 5.99 13.89 -14.90
CA GLY A 211 5.04 14.19 -15.97
C GLY A 211 3.65 13.60 -15.77
N ILE A 212 3.28 13.24 -14.54
CA ILE A 212 1.92 12.80 -14.22
C ILE A 212 0.99 14.00 -14.30
N ARG A 213 -0.06 13.91 -15.11
CA ARG A 213 -1.06 14.98 -15.23
C ARG A 213 -1.77 15.16 -13.90
N GLU A 214 -2.06 16.42 -13.53
CA GLU A 214 -2.80 16.73 -12.30
C GLU A 214 -4.14 15.98 -12.21
N SER A 215 -4.85 15.85 -13.33
CA SER A 215 -6.11 15.10 -13.42
C SER A 215 -5.98 13.60 -13.14
N ASP A 216 -4.79 13.02 -13.27
CA ASP A 216 -4.51 11.62 -12.97
C ASP A 216 -3.95 11.41 -11.55
N LEU A 217 -3.55 12.49 -10.84
CA LEU A 217 -2.85 12.39 -9.56
C LEU A 217 -3.69 11.67 -8.49
N SER A 218 -4.97 12.04 -8.36
CA SER A 218 -5.88 11.41 -7.39
C SER A 218 -5.97 9.89 -7.60
N LYS A 219 -5.98 9.44 -8.86
CA LYS A 219 -6.02 8.03 -9.23
C LYS A 219 -4.70 7.33 -8.89
N VAL A 220 -3.56 7.95 -9.19
CA VAL A 220 -2.22 7.42 -8.87
C VAL A 220 -2.06 7.22 -7.37
N VAL A 221 -2.44 8.22 -6.56
CA VAL A 221 -2.36 8.13 -5.10
C VAL A 221 -3.31 7.06 -4.56
N GLN A 222 -4.52 6.93 -5.09
CA GLN A 222 -5.45 5.85 -4.69
C GLN A 222 -4.89 4.44 -5.03
N LEU A 223 -4.23 4.28 -6.17
CA LEU A 223 -3.62 3.01 -6.58
C LEU A 223 -2.38 2.65 -5.77
N SER A 224 -1.59 3.65 -5.34
CA SER A 224 -0.38 3.44 -4.56
C SER A 224 -0.12 4.61 -3.61
N PRO A 225 -0.77 4.65 -2.44
CA PRO A 225 -0.60 5.79 -1.53
C PRO A 225 0.83 5.91 -0.96
N GLN A 226 1.59 4.80 -1.04
CA GLN A 226 3.01 4.77 -0.68
C GLN A 226 3.87 5.70 -1.54
N ILE A 227 3.42 6.09 -2.74
CA ILE A 227 4.16 7.00 -3.62
C ILE A 227 4.41 8.37 -2.97
N LEU A 228 3.59 8.77 -2.01
CA LEU A 228 3.71 10.06 -1.31
C LEU A 228 4.77 10.05 -0.19
N VAL A 229 5.17 8.87 0.29
CA VAL A 229 6.05 8.73 1.47
C VAL A 229 7.40 8.08 1.14
N GLN A 230 7.62 7.71 -0.13
CA GLN A 230 8.85 7.10 -0.60
C GLN A 230 9.73 8.10 -1.36
N ARG A 231 11.02 7.80 -1.43
CA ARG A 231 11.99 8.55 -2.25
C ARG A 231 11.80 8.19 -3.72
N ILE A 232 10.88 8.90 -4.36
CA ILE A 232 10.46 8.60 -5.73
C ILE A 232 11.50 8.99 -6.78
N ASP A 233 12.35 9.97 -6.50
CA ASP A 233 13.40 10.49 -7.37
C ASP A 233 14.35 9.39 -7.87
N ASN A 234 14.94 8.64 -6.94
CA ASN A 234 15.84 7.54 -7.27
C ASN A 234 15.09 6.42 -7.98
N SER A 235 13.86 6.14 -7.55
CA SER A 235 13.05 5.07 -8.13
C SER A 235 12.67 5.37 -9.58
N TRP A 236 12.20 6.58 -9.86
CA TRP A 236 11.82 7.06 -11.18
C TRP A 236 13.02 7.08 -12.11
N ASN A 237 14.10 7.76 -11.74
CA ASN A 237 15.27 7.92 -12.59
C ASN A 237 15.89 6.58 -13.00
N ALA A 238 15.99 5.64 -12.05
CA ALA A 238 16.54 4.31 -12.34
C ALA A 238 15.67 3.53 -13.33
N ARG A 239 14.35 3.47 -13.12
CA ARG A 239 13.43 2.70 -14.00
C ARG A 239 13.22 3.41 -15.33
N TYR A 240 13.18 4.73 -15.35
CA TYR A 240 13.14 5.52 -16.57
C TYR A 240 14.35 5.22 -17.46
N ARG A 241 15.58 5.40 -16.93
CA ARG A 241 16.82 5.13 -17.67
C ARG A 241 16.90 3.69 -18.15
N PHE A 242 16.55 2.74 -17.28
CA PHE A 242 16.52 1.33 -17.63
C PHE A 242 15.54 1.05 -18.77
N LEU A 243 14.26 1.40 -18.63
CA LEU A 243 13.24 1.11 -19.66
C LEU A 243 13.50 1.84 -20.98
N SER A 244 14.01 3.08 -20.93
CA SER A 244 14.40 3.81 -22.13
C SER A 244 15.58 3.15 -22.84
N LYS A 245 16.60 2.70 -22.10
CA LYS A 245 17.76 1.99 -22.70
C LYS A 245 17.39 0.60 -23.20
N GLU A 246 16.63 -0.14 -22.40
CA GLU A 246 16.36 -1.57 -22.61
C GLU A 246 15.32 -1.82 -23.71
N LEU A 247 14.31 -0.96 -23.79
CA LEU A 247 13.17 -1.13 -24.71
C LEU A 247 13.03 0.02 -25.73
N GLY A 248 13.88 1.05 -25.67
CA GLY A 248 13.66 2.29 -26.45
C GLY A 248 12.38 3.01 -26.01
N ALA A 249 11.94 2.81 -24.76
CA ALA A 249 10.66 3.33 -24.29
C ALA A 249 10.69 4.87 -24.20
N PRO A 250 9.79 5.58 -24.93
CA PRO A 250 9.70 7.03 -24.81
C PRO A 250 9.12 7.39 -23.44
N ARG A 251 9.46 8.59 -22.96
CA ARG A 251 9.06 9.07 -21.63
C ARG A 251 7.55 8.94 -21.41
N ASP A 252 6.74 9.35 -22.36
CA ASP A 252 5.28 9.30 -22.25
C ASP A 252 4.73 7.88 -22.07
N SER A 253 5.35 6.87 -22.67
CA SER A 253 4.97 5.47 -22.46
C SER A 253 5.27 5.04 -21.03
N ILE A 254 6.42 5.42 -20.48
CA ILE A 254 6.81 5.08 -19.11
C ILE A 254 5.93 5.83 -18.10
N VAL A 255 5.63 7.11 -18.34
CA VAL A 255 4.66 7.88 -17.54
C VAL A 255 3.31 7.19 -17.55
N LYS A 256 2.81 6.79 -18.73
CA LYS A 256 1.55 6.06 -18.87
C LYS A 256 1.55 4.73 -18.10
N MET A 257 2.67 4.01 -18.08
CA MET A 257 2.82 2.79 -17.27
C MET A 257 2.73 3.10 -15.77
N VAL A 258 3.46 4.10 -15.27
CA VAL A 258 3.43 4.50 -13.85
C VAL A 258 2.05 5.01 -13.45
N THR A 259 1.38 5.81 -14.30
CA THR A 259 0.03 6.32 -14.03
C THR A 259 -1.01 5.19 -13.88
N LYS A 260 -0.86 4.11 -14.66
CA LYS A 260 -1.74 2.94 -14.58
C LYS A 260 -1.36 1.97 -13.46
N HIS A 261 -0.08 1.88 -13.13
CA HIS A 261 0.48 0.89 -12.21
C HIS A 261 1.69 1.48 -11.48
N PRO A 262 1.46 2.31 -10.44
CA PRO A 262 2.55 3.04 -9.79
C PRO A 262 3.54 2.12 -9.06
N GLN A 263 3.13 0.88 -8.74
CA GLN A 263 4.02 -0.15 -8.19
C GLN A 263 5.20 -0.50 -9.12
N LEU A 264 5.14 -0.11 -10.40
CA LEU A 264 6.28 -0.21 -11.32
C LEU A 264 7.55 0.42 -10.74
N LEU A 265 7.42 1.53 -10.01
CA LEU A 265 8.54 2.23 -9.38
C LEU A 265 9.22 1.41 -8.28
N HIS A 266 8.53 0.40 -7.75
CA HIS A 266 9.03 -0.42 -6.65
C HIS A 266 9.67 -1.74 -7.12
N TYR A 267 9.49 -2.12 -8.39
CA TYR A 267 10.06 -3.37 -8.90
C TYR A 267 11.58 -3.33 -8.98
N SER A 268 12.23 -4.40 -8.52
CA SER A 268 13.66 -4.64 -8.77
C SER A 268 13.90 -4.62 -10.27
N ILE A 269 14.99 -4.00 -10.71
CA ILE A 269 15.37 -4.04 -12.12
C ILE A 269 15.88 -5.45 -12.44
N GLU A 270 16.83 -5.94 -11.65
CA GLU A 270 17.53 -7.22 -11.88
C GLU A 270 16.64 -8.44 -11.67
N ASP A 271 15.82 -8.46 -10.61
CA ASP A 271 14.99 -9.63 -10.27
C ASP A 271 13.53 -9.47 -10.73
N GLY A 272 13.14 -8.22 -11.01
CA GLY A 272 11.78 -7.86 -11.38
C GLY A 272 11.66 -7.68 -12.87
N LEU A 273 12.09 -6.53 -13.39
CA LEU A 273 11.80 -6.10 -14.76
C LEU A 273 12.57 -6.90 -15.82
N LEU A 274 13.89 -7.01 -15.66
CA LEU A 274 14.79 -7.60 -16.66
C LEU A 274 14.45 -9.08 -16.96
N PRO A 275 14.17 -9.95 -15.97
CA PRO A 275 13.83 -11.34 -16.25
C PRO A 275 12.54 -11.50 -17.06
N ARG A 276 11.52 -10.64 -16.83
CA ARG A 276 10.30 -10.65 -17.66
C ARG A 276 10.57 -10.15 -19.07
N ILE A 277 11.39 -9.11 -19.23
CA ILE A 277 11.78 -8.62 -20.55
C ILE A 277 12.52 -9.72 -21.32
N ASN A 278 13.49 -10.38 -20.69
CA ASN A 278 14.27 -11.45 -21.31
C ASN A 278 13.40 -12.66 -21.68
N PHE A 279 12.45 -13.05 -20.83
CA PHE A 279 11.47 -14.07 -21.18
C PHE A 279 10.62 -13.67 -22.39
N LEU A 280 10.12 -12.43 -22.45
CA LEU A 280 9.33 -11.99 -23.60
C LEU A 280 10.17 -11.99 -24.89
N ARG A 281 11.47 -11.66 -24.81
CA ARG A 281 12.39 -11.82 -25.94
C ARG A 281 12.62 -13.28 -26.33
N SER A 282 12.79 -14.16 -25.35
CA SER A 282 13.06 -15.59 -25.61
C SER A 282 11.92 -16.27 -26.35
N ILE A 283 10.68 -15.81 -26.13
CA ILE A 283 9.51 -16.28 -26.89
C ILE A 283 9.32 -15.55 -28.24
N GLY A 284 10.30 -14.77 -28.67
CA GLY A 284 10.33 -14.13 -29.99
C GLY A 284 9.70 -12.74 -30.07
N MET A 285 9.40 -12.07 -28.96
CA MET A 285 8.92 -10.67 -29.01
C MET A 285 10.07 -9.69 -29.22
N HIS A 286 9.89 -8.75 -30.15
CA HIS A 286 10.83 -7.64 -30.31
C HIS A 286 10.61 -6.57 -29.24
N ASN A 287 11.58 -5.67 -29.05
CA ASN A 287 11.46 -4.59 -28.06
C ASN A 287 10.21 -3.72 -28.26
N SER A 288 9.79 -3.50 -29.50
CA SER A 288 8.55 -2.78 -29.85
C SER A 288 7.29 -3.51 -29.36
N ASP A 289 7.24 -4.83 -29.50
CA ASP A 289 6.15 -5.67 -28.99
C ASP A 289 6.11 -5.66 -27.47
N ILE A 290 7.27 -5.81 -26.82
CA ILE A 290 7.41 -5.79 -25.36
C ILE A 290 6.96 -4.44 -24.81
N LEU A 291 7.36 -3.34 -25.45
CA LEU A 291 6.92 -1.99 -25.08
C LEU A 291 5.39 -1.86 -25.18
N LYS A 292 4.79 -2.38 -26.25
CA LYS A 292 3.32 -2.36 -26.44
C LYS A 292 2.60 -3.18 -25.38
N VAL A 293 3.09 -4.38 -25.07
CA VAL A 293 2.60 -5.24 -23.98
C VAL A 293 2.70 -4.51 -22.64
N SER A 294 3.86 -3.96 -22.33
CA SER A 294 4.15 -3.28 -21.05
C SER A 294 3.31 -2.00 -20.86
N THR A 295 3.00 -1.29 -21.94
CA THR A 295 2.19 -0.05 -21.88
C THR A 295 0.69 -0.32 -21.79
N SER A 296 0.24 -1.44 -22.36
CA SER A 296 -1.17 -1.85 -22.33
C SER A 296 -1.52 -2.63 -21.06
N LEU A 297 -0.62 -3.51 -20.61
CA LEU A 297 -0.72 -4.36 -19.42
C LEU A 297 0.56 -4.26 -18.59
N THR A 298 0.72 -3.15 -17.85
CA THR A 298 1.93 -2.92 -17.03
C THR A 298 2.10 -3.95 -15.92
N GLN A 299 1.01 -4.59 -15.49
CA GLN A 299 1.03 -5.70 -14.54
C GLN A 299 1.77 -6.95 -15.07
N VAL A 300 2.14 -7.02 -16.36
CA VAL A 300 2.96 -8.12 -16.86
C VAL A 300 4.25 -8.31 -16.04
N PHE A 301 4.82 -7.21 -15.51
CA PHE A 301 6.01 -7.25 -14.66
C PHE A 301 5.75 -7.78 -13.25
N SER A 302 4.49 -7.85 -12.81
CA SER A 302 4.11 -8.42 -11.51
C SER A 302 3.84 -9.92 -11.56
N LEU A 303 3.67 -10.47 -12.77
CA LEU A 303 3.35 -11.88 -12.95
C LEU A 303 4.60 -12.75 -12.68
N SER A 304 4.36 -13.94 -12.12
CA SER A 304 5.38 -14.96 -11.94
C SER A 304 5.81 -15.51 -13.30
N LEU A 305 7.11 -15.71 -13.50
CA LEU A 305 7.63 -16.36 -14.70
C LEU A 305 7.16 -17.83 -14.74
N GLU A 306 7.53 -18.61 -13.73
CA GLU A 306 7.22 -20.03 -13.64
C GLU A 306 5.74 -20.31 -13.38
N GLY A 307 5.12 -19.52 -12.50
CA GLY A 307 3.72 -19.76 -12.09
C GLY A 307 2.68 -19.11 -13.00
N ASN A 308 3.08 -18.35 -14.03
CA ASN A 308 2.11 -17.62 -14.86
C ASN A 308 2.55 -17.47 -16.31
N LEU A 309 3.62 -16.73 -16.58
CA LEU A 309 3.97 -16.32 -17.94
C LEU A 309 4.40 -17.50 -18.82
N LYS A 310 5.30 -18.37 -18.31
CA LYS A 310 5.76 -19.58 -19.01
C LYS A 310 4.62 -20.57 -19.27
N PRO A 311 3.82 -21.02 -18.27
CA PRO A 311 2.71 -21.93 -18.51
C PRO A 311 1.68 -21.40 -19.50
N LYS A 312 1.38 -20.09 -19.44
CA LYS A 312 0.45 -19.47 -20.40
C LYS A 312 1.01 -19.41 -21.80
N TYR A 313 2.30 -19.11 -21.96
CA TYR A 313 2.94 -19.16 -23.26
C TYR A 313 2.87 -20.59 -23.84
N LEU A 314 3.30 -21.59 -23.07
CA LEU A 314 3.26 -23.00 -23.49
C LEU A 314 1.85 -23.41 -23.92
N TYR A 315 0.82 -23.03 -23.17
CA TYR A 315 -0.55 -23.39 -23.52
C TYR A 315 -1.07 -22.60 -24.73
N LEU A 316 -0.98 -21.27 -24.70
CA LEU A 316 -1.60 -20.42 -25.71
C LEU A 316 -0.90 -20.51 -27.08
N VAL A 317 0.41 -20.69 -27.09
CA VAL A 317 1.21 -20.73 -28.32
C VAL A 317 1.44 -22.18 -28.73
N ASN A 318 1.98 -23.03 -27.85
CA ASN A 318 2.36 -24.40 -28.25
C ASN A 318 1.14 -25.34 -28.29
N GLU A 319 0.33 -25.44 -27.23
CA GLU A 319 -0.82 -26.36 -27.24
C GLU A 319 -1.94 -25.89 -28.19
N LEU A 320 -2.26 -24.59 -28.18
CA LEU A 320 -3.31 -24.02 -29.03
C LEU A 320 -2.84 -23.60 -30.44
N GLN A 321 -1.58 -23.86 -30.77
CA GLN A 321 -0.98 -23.58 -32.09
C GLN A 321 -1.18 -22.14 -32.57
N ASN A 322 -1.09 -21.16 -31.65
CA ASN A 322 -1.16 -19.74 -32.01
C ASN A 322 0.23 -19.14 -32.22
N GLU A 323 0.28 -18.03 -32.95
CA GLU A 323 1.48 -17.23 -33.07
C GLU A 323 1.70 -16.33 -31.84
N VAL A 324 2.97 -16.07 -31.52
CA VAL A 324 3.39 -15.12 -30.47
C VAL A 324 2.79 -13.72 -30.71
N LYS A 325 2.66 -13.32 -31.97
CA LYS A 325 2.06 -12.05 -32.39
C LYS A 325 0.61 -11.89 -31.94
N SER A 326 -0.12 -12.99 -31.73
CA SER A 326 -1.47 -12.96 -31.17
C SER A 326 -1.50 -12.45 -29.72
N LEU A 327 -0.43 -12.68 -28.96
CA LEU A 327 -0.28 -12.18 -27.59
C LEU A 327 0.01 -10.67 -27.56
N THR A 328 0.70 -10.13 -28.56
CA THR A 328 1.02 -8.69 -28.63
C THR A 328 -0.17 -7.86 -29.09
N LYS A 329 -1.06 -8.43 -29.90
CA LYS A 329 -2.31 -7.80 -30.32
C LYS A 329 -3.26 -7.58 -29.15
N TYR A 330 -3.35 -8.54 -28.22
CA TYR A 330 -4.19 -8.46 -27.03
C TYR A 330 -3.49 -9.02 -25.79
N PRO A 331 -2.65 -8.20 -25.12
CA PRO A 331 -1.83 -8.65 -24.00
C PRO A 331 -2.63 -9.12 -22.77
N THR A 332 -3.90 -8.73 -22.67
CA THR A 332 -4.81 -9.13 -21.60
C THR A 332 -4.94 -10.64 -21.43
N TYR A 333 -4.66 -11.46 -22.45
CA TYR A 333 -4.64 -12.92 -22.27
C TYR A 333 -3.64 -13.36 -21.18
N LEU A 334 -2.54 -12.62 -21.03
CA LEU A 334 -1.54 -12.88 -20.00
C LEU A 334 -2.03 -12.58 -18.58
N SER A 335 -3.16 -11.89 -18.39
CA SER A 335 -3.76 -11.67 -17.06
C SER A 335 -4.91 -12.62 -16.72
N LEU A 336 -5.51 -13.32 -17.70
CA LEU A 336 -6.61 -14.26 -17.48
C LEU A 336 -6.13 -15.54 -16.76
N SER A 337 -6.95 -16.14 -15.88
CA SER A 337 -6.57 -17.40 -15.22
C SER A 337 -6.42 -18.53 -16.24
N LEU A 338 -5.29 -19.24 -16.21
CA LEU A 338 -5.04 -20.39 -17.08
C LEU A 338 -6.03 -21.52 -16.75
N ASP A 339 -6.11 -21.90 -15.47
CA ASP A 339 -6.88 -23.07 -15.04
C ASP A 339 -8.36 -22.81 -14.82
N GLN A 340 -8.75 -21.59 -14.45
CA GLN A 340 -10.15 -21.27 -14.17
C GLN A 340 -10.90 -20.69 -15.37
N ARG A 341 -10.19 -20.27 -16.42
CA ARG A 341 -10.81 -19.59 -17.58
C ARG A 341 -10.31 -20.12 -18.92
N ILE A 342 -9.00 -20.10 -19.19
CA ILE A 342 -8.47 -20.45 -20.52
C ILE A 342 -8.68 -21.94 -20.81
N ARG A 343 -8.17 -22.82 -19.93
CA ARG A 343 -8.28 -24.29 -20.08
C ARG A 343 -9.73 -24.79 -20.13
N PRO A 344 -10.62 -24.41 -19.18
CA PRO A 344 -12.01 -24.87 -19.21
C PRO A 344 -12.73 -24.46 -20.50
N ARG A 345 -12.53 -23.23 -20.99
CA ARG A 345 -13.18 -22.77 -22.22
C ARG A 345 -12.67 -23.49 -23.46
N HIS A 346 -11.36 -23.71 -23.55
CA HIS A 346 -10.78 -24.51 -24.63
C HIS A 346 -11.40 -25.91 -24.65
N LYS A 347 -11.30 -26.64 -23.52
CA LYS A 347 -11.76 -28.03 -23.44
C LYS A 347 -13.29 -28.14 -23.61
N PHE A 348 -14.05 -27.14 -23.18
CA PHE A 348 -15.50 -27.10 -23.43
C PHE A 348 -15.84 -26.96 -24.91
N LEU A 349 -15.15 -26.07 -25.64
CA LEU A 349 -15.36 -25.94 -27.09
C LEU A 349 -14.93 -27.19 -27.86
N VAL A 350 -13.87 -27.87 -27.42
CA VAL A 350 -13.46 -29.18 -27.95
C VAL A 350 -14.56 -30.23 -27.70
N ALA A 351 -15.11 -30.31 -26.47
CA ALA A 351 -16.17 -31.25 -26.13
C ALA A 351 -17.46 -31.00 -26.94
N LEU A 352 -17.72 -29.75 -27.31
CA LEU A 352 -18.84 -29.37 -28.19
C LEU A 352 -18.53 -29.54 -29.69
N LYS A 353 -17.33 -30.00 -30.06
CA LYS A 353 -16.84 -30.07 -31.45
C LYS A 353 -16.93 -28.72 -32.17
N LYS A 354 -16.68 -27.63 -31.44
CA LYS A 354 -16.68 -26.24 -31.93
C LYS A 354 -15.28 -25.60 -31.93
N ALA A 355 -14.25 -26.33 -31.50
CA ALA A 355 -12.88 -25.88 -31.62
C ALA A 355 -12.43 -25.99 -33.09
N PRO A 356 -11.75 -24.97 -33.65
CA PRO A 356 -11.23 -25.06 -35.01
C PRO A 356 -10.03 -26.00 -35.10
N GLU A 357 -9.74 -26.49 -36.31
CA GLU A 357 -8.57 -27.32 -36.60
C GLU A 357 -7.25 -26.51 -36.70
N GLY A 358 -7.35 -25.19 -36.86
CA GLY A 358 -6.23 -24.25 -36.91
C GLY A 358 -6.00 -23.46 -35.61
N PRO A 359 -5.32 -22.30 -35.67
CA PRO A 359 -5.04 -21.48 -34.49
C PRO A 359 -6.30 -21.17 -33.67
N PHE A 360 -6.23 -21.41 -32.36
CA PHE A 360 -7.40 -21.26 -31.51
C PHE A 360 -7.80 -19.78 -31.34
N PRO A 361 -9.09 -19.41 -31.44
CA PRO A 361 -9.52 -18.03 -31.36
C PRO A 361 -9.41 -17.50 -29.93
N LEU A 362 -8.27 -16.88 -29.60
CA LEU A 362 -7.98 -16.36 -28.26
C LEU A 362 -9.01 -15.32 -27.78
N SER A 363 -9.69 -14.65 -28.71
CA SER A 363 -10.79 -13.73 -28.41
C SER A 363 -11.96 -14.39 -27.66
N SER A 364 -12.13 -15.72 -27.77
CA SER A 364 -13.14 -16.48 -27.01
C SER A 364 -12.90 -16.49 -25.49
N PHE A 365 -11.67 -16.22 -25.03
CA PHE A 365 -11.33 -16.21 -23.60
C PHE A 365 -11.68 -14.90 -22.88
N VAL A 366 -11.94 -13.81 -23.61
CA VAL A 366 -12.15 -12.47 -23.04
C VAL A 366 -13.56 -12.27 -22.45
N PRO A 367 -14.66 -12.64 -23.12
CA PRO A 367 -16.01 -12.30 -22.66
C PRO A 367 -16.34 -12.89 -21.28
N ASN A 368 -17.41 -12.40 -20.64
CA ASN A 368 -18.00 -13.09 -19.48
C ASN A 368 -18.58 -14.45 -19.88
N ASP A 369 -19.00 -15.26 -18.90
CA ASP A 369 -19.40 -16.64 -19.16
C ASP A 369 -20.68 -16.70 -20.02
N GLU A 370 -21.62 -15.77 -19.82
CA GLU A 370 -22.85 -15.64 -20.59
C GLU A 370 -22.56 -15.33 -22.06
N SER A 371 -21.76 -14.29 -22.32
CA SER A 371 -21.39 -13.88 -23.68
C SER A 371 -20.54 -14.94 -24.37
N PHE A 372 -19.64 -15.61 -23.64
CA PHE A 372 -18.90 -16.75 -24.18
C PHE A 372 -19.84 -17.87 -24.62
N CYS A 373 -20.81 -18.22 -23.77
CA CYS A 373 -21.77 -19.27 -24.07
C CYS A 373 -22.67 -18.92 -25.27
N GLN A 374 -23.09 -17.67 -25.38
CA GLN A 374 -23.91 -17.18 -26.49
C GLN A 374 -23.13 -17.11 -27.80
N GLN A 375 -21.94 -16.49 -27.79
CA GLN A 375 -21.19 -16.16 -29.01
C GLN A 375 -20.36 -17.33 -29.55
N TRP A 376 -19.87 -18.21 -28.67
CA TRP A 376 -18.92 -19.26 -29.05
C TRP A 376 -19.48 -20.66 -28.83
N ALA A 377 -19.98 -20.95 -27.62
CA ALA A 377 -20.42 -22.30 -27.29
C ALA A 377 -21.81 -22.65 -27.85
N GLY A 378 -22.68 -21.66 -28.09
CA GLY A 378 -24.07 -21.84 -28.49
C GLY A 378 -24.85 -22.73 -27.51
N THR A 379 -24.67 -22.52 -26.20
CA THR A 379 -25.32 -23.32 -25.14
C THR A 379 -25.66 -22.45 -23.93
N SER A 380 -26.36 -23.01 -22.93
CA SER A 380 -26.69 -22.28 -21.70
C SER A 380 -25.45 -22.10 -20.82
N VAL A 381 -25.42 -21.00 -20.06
CA VAL A 381 -24.35 -20.74 -19.10
C VAL A 381 -24.28 -21.84 -18.03
N ASP A 382 -25.42 -22.39 -17.62
CA ASP A 382 -25.49 -23.47 -16.62
C ASP A 382 -24.73 -24.73 -17.07
N LYS A 383 -24.83 -25.07 -18.36
CA LYS A 383 -24.11 -26.22 -18.91
C LYS A 383 -22.59 -26.02 -18.84
N TYR A 384 -22.13 -24.82 -19.13
CA TYR A 384 -20.71 -24.47 -19.01
C TYR A 384 -20.24 -24.44 -17.55
N LEU A 385 -21.05 -23.90 -16.63
CA LEU A 385 -20.71 -23.84 -15.21
C LEU A 385 -20.59 -25.25 -14.61
N ALA A 386 -21.53 -26.15 -14.94
CA ALA A 386 -21.47 -27.55 -14.54
C ALA A 386 -20.21 -28.24 -15.11
N PHE A 387 -19.89 -28.01 -16.39
CA PHE A 387 -18.66 -28.51 -16.99
C PHE A 387 -17.41 -28.01 -16.26
N ARG A 388 -17.31 -26.69 -16.00
CA ARG A 388 -16.16 -26.09 -15.32
C ARG A 388 -15.95 -26.65 -13.92
N GLN A 389 -17.03 -26.86 -13.15
CA GLN A 389 -16.96 -27.46 -11.82
C GLN A 389 -16.38 -28.89 -11.88
N SER A 390 -16.85 -29.70 -12.84
CA SER A 390 -16.32 -31.06 -13.03
C SER A 390 -14.86 -31.07 -13.49
N PHE A 391 -14.46 -30.10 -14.33
CA PHE A 391 -13.09 -29.97 -14.83
C PHE A 391 -12.10 -29.61 -13.71
N SER A 392 -12.46 -28.66 -12.85
CA SER A 392 -11.59 -28.25 -11.73
C SER A 392 -11.41 -29.33 -10.68
N ALA A 393 -12.39 -30.22 -10.48
CA ALA A 393 -12.27 -31.35 -9.56
C ALA A 393 -11.29 -32.44 -10.05
N GLY A 394 -11.05 -32.53 -11.37
CA GLY A 394 -10.15 -33.52 -11.97
C GLY A 394 -8.69 -33.07 -12.10
N SER A 395 -8.40 -31.77 -12.07
CA SER A 395 -7.05 -31.22 -12.31
C SER A 395 -6.09 -31.29 -11.11
N ASP A 396 -6.59 -31.54 -9.89
CA ASP A 396 -5.77 -31.57 -8.66
C ASP A 396 -4.94 -32.86 -8.48
N LEU A 397 -4.96 -33.79 -9.46
CA LEU A 397 -4.32 -35.11 -9.34
C LEU A 397 -3.04 -35.30 -10.20
N GLY A 398 -2.57 -34.30 -10.96
CA GLY A 398 -1.60 -34.55 -12.05
C GLY A 398 -0.35 -33.66 -12.17
N SER A 399 -0.03 -32.75 -11.26
CA SER A 399 0.90 -31.64 -11.56
C SER A 399 2.39 -31.80 -11.18
N ASN A 400 2.93 -33.00 -10.95
CA ASN A 400 4.30 -33.14 -10.39
C ASN A 400 5.38 -33.78 -11.28
N GLN A 401 5.13 -34.12 -12.55
CA GLN A 401 6.13 -34.83 -13.36
C GLN A 401 6.75 -34.03 -14.54
N ASP A 402 6.13 -32.93 -15.00
CA ASP A 402 6.52 -32.26 -16.26
C ASP A 402 7.55 -31.12 -16.12
N CYS A 403 8.02 -30.80 -14.91
CA CYS A 403 8.88 -29.62 -14.69
C CYS A 403 10.36 -29.78 -15.08
N LEU A 404 10.87 -31.01 -15.28
CA LEU A 404 12.30 -31.24 -15.52
C LEU A 404 12.68 -31.25 -17.01
N GLU A 405 11.76 -31.58 -17.92
CA GLU A 405 12.02 -31.54 -19.38
C GLU A 405 11.87 -30.11 -19.96
N THR A 406 11.12 -29.24 -19.28
CA THR A 406 10.84 -27.87 -19.73
C THR A 406 12.02 -26.91 -19.63
N ASP A 407 12.93 -27.12 -18.68
CA ASP A 407 14.12 -26.27 -18.51
C ASP A 407 15.17 -26.50 -19.61
N ALA A 408 15.24 -27.72 -20.15
CA ALA A 408 16.13 -28.04 -21.26
C ALA A 408 15.70 -27.35 -22.56
N PHE A 409 14.40 -27.32 -22.86
CA PHE A 409 13.90 -26.78 -24.13
C PHE A 409 14.02 -25.24 -24.21
N LEU A 410 13.72 -24.53 -23.11
CA LEU A 410 13.91 -23.09 -23.00
C LEU A 410 15.40 -22.71 -23.01
N SER A 411 16.26 -23.50 -22.37
CA SER A 411 17.71 -23.29 -22.40
C SER A 411 18.29 -23.47 -23.81
N ILE A 412 17.79 -24.44 -24.58
CA ILE A 412 18.19 -24.66 -25.98
C ILE A 412 17.80 -23.46 -26.86
N GLN A 413 16.59 -22.92 -26.69
CA GLN A 413 16.15 -21.73 -27.45
C GLN A 413 16.96 -20.47 -27.06
N MET A 414 17.31 -20.31 -25.78
CA MET A 414 18.15 -19.19 -25.31
C MET A 414 19.58 -19.26 -25.86
N ILE A 415 20.15 -20.46 -25.95
CA ILE A 415 21.47 -20.71 -26.55
C ILE A 415 21.44 -20.43 -28.05
N GLN A 416 20.39 -20.88 -28.75
CA GLN A 416 20.21 -20.63 -30.19
C GLN A 416 19.99 -19.15 -30.53
N ALA A 417 19.44 -18.37 -29.61
CA ALA A 417 19.26 -16.92 -29.74
C ALA A 417 20.49 -16.08 -29.30
N GLY A 418 21.61 -16.72 -28.95
CA GLY A 418 22.87 -16.03 -28.62
C GLY A 418 22.96 -15.47 -27.20
N TYR A 419 22.05 -15.87 -26.30
CA TYR A 419 22.07 -15.45 -24.89
C TYR A 419 22.83 -16.45 -24.03
N LYS A 420 23.76 -15.97 -23.19
CA LYS A 420 24.41 -16.81 -22.17
C LYS A 420 23.39 -17.15 -21.07
N VAL A 421 23.13 -18.44 -20.90
CA VAL A 421 22.46 -18.96 -19.70
C VAL A 421 23.45 -18.82 -18.55
N ILE A 422 23.19 -17.91 -17.61
CA ILE A 422 23.95 -17.82 -16.36
C ILE A 422 23.28 -18.81 -15.40
N SER A 423 24.01 -19.87 -15.06
CA SER A 423 23.62 -20.91 -14.11
C SER A 423 23.48 -20.38 -12.70
#